data_AF-A0A1V4YZI0-F1
#
_entry.id   AF-A0A1V4YZI0-F1
#
_cell.length_a   1.000
_cell.length_b   1.000
_cell.length_c   1.000
_cell.angle_alpha   90.00
_cell.angle_beta   90.00
_cell.angle_gamma   90.00
#
_symmetry.space_group_name_H-M   'P 1'
#
loop_
_entity.id
_entity.type
_entity.pdbx_description
1 polymer ?
#
loop_
_entity_poly.entity_id
_entity_poly.type
_entity_poly.pdbx_seq_one_letter_code
_entity_poly.pdbx_strand_id
1 'polypeptide(L)' 'MFLRKLDRDVPDWRDAVAEGSYAPVGRWLAENVHSRGNLYDPADLIKVVTGEDLSIKPFLDYLKTKVKMVYGP' A
#
# COMPACT_ATOMS: atom_id res chain seq x y z
N MET A 1 4.23 1.73 -3.19
CA MET A 1 4.88 0.49 -2.73
C MET A 1 4.06 -0.18 -1.64
N PHE A 2 3.76 0.52 -0.53
CA PHE A 2 2.90 -0.02 0.53
C PHE A 2 1.57 -0.59 0.04
N LEU A 3 0.86 0.11 -0.86
CA LEU A 3 -0.39 -0.40 -1.43
C LEU A 3 -0.25 -1.78 -2.08
N ARG A 4 0.84 -2.02 -2.84
CA ARG A 4 1.10 -3.34 -3.45
C ARG A 4 1.38 -4.41 -2.40
N LYS A 5 2.05 -4.04 -1.30
CA LYS A 5 2.33 -4.95 -0.21
C LYS A 5 1.06 -5.29 0.57
N LEU A 6 0.22 -4.27 0.86
CA LEU A 6 -1.12 -4.44 1.41
C LEU A 6 -2.01 -5.34 0.54
N ASP A 7 -2.03 -5.13 -0.79
CA ASP A 7 -2.78 -5.99 -1.72
C ASP A 7 -2.36 -7.48 -1.60
N ARG A 8 -1.09 -7.77 -1.27
CA ARG A 8 -0.61 -9.15 -1.08
C ARG A 8 -0.91 -9.69 0.32
N ASP A 9 -0.75 -8.86 1.35
CA ASP A 9 -0.85 -9.28 2.76
C ASP A 9 -2.29 -9.34 3.25
N VAL A 10 -3.19 -8.54 2.67
CA VAL A 10 -4.61 -8.45 3.03
C VAL A 10 -5.45 -8.47 1.75
N PRO A 11 -5.55 -9.59 1.01
CA PRO A 11 -6.15 -9.62 -0.34
C PRO A 11 -7.57 -9.03 -0.44
N ASP A 12 -8.37 -9.20 0.61
CA ASP A 12 -9.79 -8.82 0.64
C ASP A 12 -10.03 -7.39 1.15
N TRP A 13 -8.98 -6.58 1.33
CA TRP A 13 -9.12 -5.24 1.92
C TRP A 13 -10.03 -4.31 1.12
N ARG A 14 -10.12 -4.51 -0.21
CA ARG A 14 -10.97 -3.71 -1.10
C ARG A 14 -12.44 -3.97 -0.87
N ASP A 15 -12.81 -5.24 -0.66
CA ASP A 15 -14.19 -5.63 -0.39
C ASP A 15 -14.61 -5.13 1.00
N ALA A 16 -13.73 -5.27 1.99
CA ALA A 16 -13.96 -4.70 3.32
C ALA A 16 -14.20 -3.17 3.26
N VAL A 17 -13.41 -2.44 2.46
CA VAL A 17 -13.62 -1.00 2.26
C VAL A 17 -14.96 -0.71 1.56
N ALA A 18 -15.34 -1.51 0.56
CA ALA A 18 -16.63 -1.37 -0.11
C ALA A 18 -17.82 -1.59 0.85
N GLU A 19 -17.65 -2.46 1.84
CA GLU A 19 -18.62 -2.73 2.91
C GLU A 19 -18.56 -1.70 4.06
N GLY A 20 -17.68 -0.70 3.99
CA GLY A 20 -17.51 0.35 5.00
C GLY A 20 -16.60 -0.04 6.17
N SER A 21 -15.93 -1.20 6.10
CA SER A 21 -14.98 -1.68 7.10
C SER A 21 -13.54 -1.30 6.72
N TYR A 22 -12.99 -0.30 7.42
CA TYR A 22 -11.60 0.15 7.24
C TYR A 22 -10.61 -0.53 8.21
N ALA A 23 -11.11 -1.36 9.12
CA ALA A 23 -10.30 -1.99 10.17
C ALA A 23 -9.13 -2.83 9.63
N PRO A 24 -9.26 -3.63 8.55
CA PRO A 24 -8.14 -4.42 8.02
C PRO A 24 -6.98 -3.54 7.54
N VAL A 25 -7.29 -2.47 6.79
CA VAL A 25 -6.29 -1.52 6.29
C VAL A 25 -5.63 -0.78 7.46
N GLY A 26 -6.42 -0.32 8.42
CA GLY A 26 -5.93 0.40 9.59
C GLY A 26 -4.99 -0.44 10.44
N ARG A 27 -5.33 -1.71 10.70
CA ARG A 27 -4.46 -2.65 11.44
C ARG A 27 -3.16 -2.91 10.71
N TRP A 28 -3.23 -3.18 9.41
CA TRP A 28 -2.03 -3.43 8.61
C TRP A 28 -1.09 -2.21 8.63
N LEU A 29 -1.62 -0.99 8.48
CA LEU A 29 -0.83 0.24 8.57
C LEU A 29 -0.25 0.45 9.97
N ALA A 30 -1.03 0.17 11.02
CA ALA A 30 -0.57 0.28 12.39
C ALA A 30 0.62 -0.65 12.67
N GLU A 31 0.52 -1.90 12.27
CA GLU A 31 1.53 -2.94 12.51
C GLU A 31 2.79 -2.75 11.66
N ASN A 32 2.64 -2.38 10.39
CA ASN A 32 3.75 -2.37 9.44
C ASN A 32 4.41 -0.99 9.27
N VAL A 33 3.67 0.10 9.46
CA VAL A 33 4.15 1.45 9.17
C VAL A 33 4.17 2.31 10.43
N HIS A 34 3.02 2.52 11.08
CA HIS A 34 2.92 3.47 12.20
C HIS A 34 3.71 3.01 13.45
N SER A 35 3.73 1.70 13.73
CA SER A 35 4.51 1.10 14.83
C SER A 35 6.01 1.42 14.75
N ARG A 36 6.50 1.72 13.53
CA ARG A 36 7.91 1.97 13.24
C ARG A 36 8.31 3.44 13.35
N GLY A 37 7.36 4.34 13.60
CA GLY A 37 7.59 5.75 13.96
C GLY A 37 8.79 6.40 13.25
N ASN A 38 9.75 6.90 14.04
CA ASN A 38 11.02 7.44 13.56
C ASN A 38 12.20 6.46 13.76
N LEU A 39 11.92 5.15 13.77
CA LEU A 39 12.95 4.12 13.96
C LEU A 39 13.82 3.92 12.71
N TYR A 40 13.29 4.28 11.54
CA TYR A 40 13.94 4.12 10.25
C TYR A 40 13.85 5.40 9.44
N ASP A 41 14.89 5.68 8.65
CA ASP A 41 14.78 6.63 7.56
C ASP A 41 13.69 6.17 6.57
N PRO A 42 13.02 7.09 5.86
CA PRO A 42 11.89 6.74 4.99
C PRO A 42 12.21 5.68 3.94
N ALA A 43 13.41 5.72 3.35
CA ALA A 43 13.83 4.73 2.35
C ALA A 43 14.01 3.34 2.97
N ASP A 44 14.59 3.27 4.17
CA ASP A 44 14.78 2.02 4.90
C ASP A 44 13.44 1.45 5.36
N LEU A 45 12.52 2.28 5.85
CA LEU A 45 11.17 1.85 6.21
C LEU A 45 10.47 1.16 5.04
N ILE A 46 10.57 1.73 3.84
CA ILE A 46 10.00 1.13 2.62
C ILE A 46 10.61 -0.25 2.36
N LYS A 47 11.94 -0.38 2.47
CA LYS A 47 12.62 -1.66 2.30
C LYS A 47 12.20 -2.69 3.34
N VAL A 48 12.13 -2.31 4.62
CA VAL A 48 11.74 -3.23 5.71
C VAL A 48 10.28 -3.67 5.58
N VAL A 49 9.35 -2.81 5.13
CA VAL A 49 7.94 -3.20 4.94
C VAL A 49 7.73 -4.01 3.67
N THR A 50 8.33 -3.58 2.56
CA THR A 50 7.97 -4.08 1.23
C THR A 50 8.94 -5.13 0.69
N GLY A 51 10.14 -5.24 1.27
CA GLY A 51 11.23 -6.10 0.79
C GLY A 51 11.97 -5.53 -0.43
N GLU A 52 11.59 -4.35 -0.91
CA GLU A 52 12.10 -3.73 -2.14
C GLU A 52 12.67 -2.34 -1.82
N ASP A 53 13.75 -1.94 -2.52
CA ASP A 53 14.27 -0.57 -2.43
C ASP A 53 13.26 0.44 -3.02
N LEU A 54 13.30 1.68 -2.51
CA LEU A 54 12.40 2.75 -2.94
C LEU A 54 12.39 2.89 -4.48
N SER A 55 11.19 2.78 -5.06
CA SER A 55 10.97 2.88 -6.50
C SER A 55 9.66 3.60 -6.82
N ILE A 56 9.70 4.42 -7.87
CA ILE A 56 8.53 5.13 -8.40
C ILE A 56 7.61 4.22 -9.23
N LYS A 57 8.13 3.08 -9.73
CA LYS A 57 7.42 2.19 -10.67
C LYS A 57 6.04 1.74 -10.15
N PRO A 58 5.87 1.29 -8.90
CA PRO A 58 4.56 0.89 -8.38
C PRO A 58 3.50 1.99 -8.41
N PHE A 59 3.91 3.24 -8.25
CA PHE A 59 3.00 4.38 -8.30
C PHE A 59 2.58 4.69 -9.74
N LEU A 60 3.52 4.71 -10.69
CA LEU A 60 3.22 4.92 -12.11
C LEU A 60 2.29 3.83 -12.66
N ASP A 61 2.52 2.57 -12.29
CA ASP A 61 1.68 1.46 -12.72
C ASP A 61 0.25 1.58 -12.16
N TYR A 62 0.11 2.00 -10.89
CA TYR A 62 -1.21 2.29 -10.30
C TYR A 62 -1.92 3.42 -11.04
N LEU A 63 -1.23 4.54 -11.30
CA LEU A 63 -1.81 5.68 -12.01
C LEU A 63 -2.26 5.30 -13.43
N LYS A 64 -1.40 4.65 -14.21
CA LYS A 64 -1.73 4.19 -15.57
C LYS A 64 -2.97 3.30 -15.57
N THR A 65 -3.06 2.38 -14.62
CA THR A 65 -4.19 1.47 -14.48
C THR A 65 -5.46 2.22 -14.11
N LYS A 66 -5.39 3.06 -13.07
CA LYS A 66 -6.54 3.82 -12.57
C LYS A 66 -7.08 4.81 -13.60
N VAL A 67 -6.20 5.54 -14.29
CA VAL A 67 -6.60 6.53 -15.30
C VAL A 67 -7.31 5.85 -16.46
N LYS A 68 -6.79 4.73 -16.97
CA LYS A 68 -7.45 3.94 -18.02
C LYS A 68 -8.85 3.45 -17.61
N MET A 69 -9.03 3.05 -16.35
CA MET A 69 -10.33 2.61 -15.85
C MET A 69 -11.36 3.74 -15.81
N VAL A 70 -10.94 4.97 -15.50
CA VAL A 70 -11.84 6.11 -15.34
C VAL A 70 -12.13 6.81 -16.68
N TYR A 71 -11.12 6.98 -17.52
CA TYR A 71 -11.21 7.80 -18.73
C TYR A 71 -11.20 7.01 -20.04
N GLY A 72 -11.01 5.69 -19.98
CA GLY A 72 -10.83 4.87 -21.18
C GLY A 72 -9.39 4.89 -21.71
N PRO A 73 -9.15 4.17 -22.84
CA PRO A 73 -7.83 4.07 -23.47
C PRO A 73 -7.34 5.37 -24.09
#